data_AF-A0A1V0PYM5-F1
#
_entry.id   AF-A0A1V0PYM5-F1
#
_cell.length_a   1.000
_cell.length_b   1.000
_cell.length_c   1.000
_cell.angle_alpha   90.00
_cell.angle_beta   90.00
_cell.angle_gamma   90.00
#
_symmetry.space_group_name_H-M   'P 1'
#
loop_
_entity.id
_entity.type
_entity.pdbx_description
1 polymer ?
#
loop_
_entity_poly.entity_id
_entity_poly.type
_entity_poly.pdbx_seq_one_letter_code
_entity_poly.pdbx_strand_id
1 'polypeptide(L)'
;MRITNVLGGVILAASLPYAGTGSASTFDIILDISGATSAQAEAFTIAASIWETLITGYTVDDYSTPLTVSMSVTDIDGSGGTLGYGGPSYGQFADSELYVTSGLVAFDTDDIDSYSLTDLVTLALHEVAHVIGFGTLWEYGPYDLTDASGYRDAANATEYTGANAVAAYNDEMGLTGDSLVTSIALEEAGGSGTAGSHWDETDYGLGTDDITYELMTGWYNGADSAYISAFTLASFEDLGYTTLWSEGSYTAMSIDELIAMVTAVPLPGSLMLIGSGFGLLTLIRKGRRA
;
A
#
# COMPACT_ATOMS: atom_id res chain seq x y z
N MET A 1 41.34 -2.31 -6.46
CA MET A 1 41.11 -2.98 -5.17
C MET A 1 39.81 -3.76 -5.31
N ARG A 2 39.80 -5.02 -4.88
CA ARG A 2 38.86 -6.06 -5.33
C ARG A 2 37.44 -5.83 -4.84
N ILE A 3 36.49 -5.99 -5.76
CA ILE A 3 35.08 -6.30 -5.48
C ILE A 3 35.06 -7.70 -4.87
N THR A 4 34.49 -7.85 -3.67
CA THR A 4 34.20 -9.13 -3.04
C THR A 4 32.72 -9.25 -2.78
N ASN A 5 32.09 -10.18 -3.50
CA ASN A 5 30.78 -10.74 -3.20
C ASN A 5 30.72 -11.26 -1.75
N VAL A 6 29.64 -10.96 -1.04
CA VAL A 6 29.18 -11.68 0.14
C VAL A 6 27.73 -12.06 -0.17
N LEU A 7 27.52 -13.25 -0.74
CA LEU A 7 27.01 -14.46 -0.06
C LEU A 7 25.57 -14.29 0.42
N GLY A 8 24.67 -14.99 -0.29
CA GLY A 8 23.23 -15.03 -0.04
C GLY A 8 22.88 -15.50 1.37
N GLY A 9 22.01 -14.74 2.00
CA GLY A 9 21.24 -15.15 3.16
C GLY A 9 20.11 -16.05 2.71
N VAL A 10 20.10 -17.28 3.22
CA VAL A 10 18.94 -18.17 3.20
C VAL A 10 17.88 -17.53 4.09
N ILE A 11 16.75 -17.10 3.52
CA ILE A 11 15.57 -16.74 4.31
C ILE A 11 15.03 -18.05 4.90
N LEU A 12 15.35 -18.30 6.17
CA LEU A 12 14.69 -19.35 6.94
C LEU A 12 13.27 -18.85 7.23
N ALA A 13 12.27 -19.45 6.57
CA ALA A 13 10.88 -19.31 6.97
C ALA A 13 10.70 -19.96 8.36
N ALA A 14 10.85 -19.16 9.41
CA ALA A 14 10.47 -19.56 10.76
C ALA A 14 8.95 -19.46 10.86
N SER A 15 8.28 -20.61 10.91
CA SER A 15 6.87 -20.66 11.29
C SER A 15 6.76 -20.29 12.77
N LEU A 16 6.28 -19.08 13.05
CA LEU A 16 5.96 -18.64 14.40
C LEU A 16 4.74 -19.45 14.90
N PRO A 17 4.76 -19.98 16.13
CA PRO A 17 3.61 -20.67 16.68
C PRO A 17 2.50 -19.66 17.01
N TYR A 18 1.40 -19.75 16.26
CA TYR A 18 0.13 -19.08 16.55
C TYR A 18 -0.46 -19.63 17.86
N ALA A 19 -0.27 -18.90 18.96
CA ALA A 19 -1.02 -19.09 20.19
C ALA A 19 -2.19 -18.10 20.18
N GLY A 20 -3.38 -18.58 19.81
CA GLY A 20 -4.56 -17.74 19.62
C GLY A 20 -5.24 -17.28 20.91
N THR A 21 -6.01 -16.18 20.80
CA THR A 21 -7.45 -16.09 21.11
C THR A 21 -7.95 -14.69 20.72
N GLY A 22 -8.72 -14.62 19.63
CA GLY A 22 -9.24 -13.40 19.01
C GLY A 22 -8.96 -13.44 17.51
N SER A 23 -9.99 -13.60 16.68
CA SER A 23 -9.83 -13.31 15.26
C SER A 23 -9.70 -11.80 15.16
N ALA A 24 -8.48 -11.27 15.13
CA ALA A 24 -8.26 -9.93 14.61
C ALA A 24 -8.92 -9.90 13.23
N SER A 25 -9.83 -8.96 13.02
CA SER A 25 -10.44 -8.72 11.73
C SER A 25 -9.33 -8.28 10.77
N THR A 26 -9.10 -9.08 9.74
CA THR A 26 -8.11 -8.76 8.72
C THR A 26 -8.64 -7.63 7.85
N PHE A 27 -7.79 -6.65 7.57
CA PHE A 27 -8.04 -5.66 6.53
C PHE A 27 -8.17 -6.35 5.17
N ASP A 28 -9.20 -6.00 4.40
CA ASP A 28 -9.56 -6.68 3.15
C ASP A 28 -9.97 -5.62 2.12
N ILE A 29 -9.40 -5.70 0.91
CA ILE A 29 -9.65 -4.80 -0.21
C ILE A 29 -10.30 -5.59 -1.35
N ILE A 30 -11.52 -5.20 -1.70
CA ILE A 30 -12.25 -5.75 -2.83
C ILE A 30 -12.13 -4.79 -4.01
N LEU A 31 -11.52 -5.23 -5.10
CA LEU A 31 -11.38 -4.43 -6.33
C LEU A 31 -12.54 -4.65 -7.31
N ASP A 32 -13.12 -3.57 -7.80
CA ASP A 32 -14.01 -3.53 -8.96
C ASP A 32 -13.30 -2.82 -10.11
N ILE A 33 -12.68 -3.60 -11.00
CA ILE A 33 -11.77 -3.09 -12.05
C ILE A 33 -12.50 -2.99 -13.39
N SER A 34 -12.38 -1.83 -14.04
CA SER A 34 -12.94 -1.57 -15.37
C SER A 34 -11.95 -0.84 -16.29
N GLY A 35 -12.10 -1.01 -17.61
CA GLY A 35 -11.23 -0.36 -18.61
C GLY A 35 -9.79 -0.88 -18.71
N ALA A 36 -9.29 -1.58 -17.68
CA ALA A 36 -7.92 -2.07 -17.61
C ALA A 36 -7.62 -3.26 -18.54
N THR A 37 -6.39 -3.32 -19.04
CA THR A 37 -5.79 -4.54 -19.60
C THR A 37 -5.54 -5.59 -18.50
N SER A 38 -5.26 -6.83 -18.89
CA SER A 38 -4.94 -7.89 -17.91
C SER A 38 -3.68 -7.59 -17.09
N ALA A 39 -2.67 -6.93 -17.67
CA ALA A 39 -1.45 -6.58 -16.95
C ALA A 39 -1.70 -5.45 -15.92
N GLN A 40 -2.49 -4.45 -16.29
CA GLN A 40 -2.92 -3.38 -15.36
C GLN A 40 -3.77 -3.96 -14.21
N ALA A 41 -4.73 -4.84 -14.51
CA ALA A 41 -5.54 -5.50 -13.49
C ALA A 41 -4.71 -6.38 -12.53
N GLU A 42 -3.67 -7.05 -13.04
CA GLU A 42 -2.71 -7.81 -12.22
C GLU A 42 -1.94 -6.87 -11.28
N ALA A 43 -1.42 -5.75 -11.80
CA ALA A 43 -0.72 -4.75 -10.99
C ALA A 43 -1.60 -4.20 -9.86
N PHE A 44 -2.86 -3.87 -10.16
CA PHE A 44 -3.81 -3.34 -9.18
C PHE A 44 -4.11 -4.36 -8.08
N THR A 45 -4.24 -5.64 -8.44
CA THR A 45 -4.43 -6.73 -7.48
C THR A 45 -3.21 -6.92 -6.58
N ILE A 46 -2.00 -6.78 -7.13
CA ILE A 46 -0.75 -6.84 -6.35
C ILE A 46 -0.69 -5.67 -5.35
N ALA A 47 -1.03 -4.45 -5.78
CA ALA A 47 -1.06 -3.29 -4.90
C ALA A 47 -2.05 -3.47 -3.73
N ALA A 48 -3.26 -3.97 -3.99
CA ALA A 48 -4.22 -4.31 -2.93
C ALA A 48 -3.65 -5.37 -1.96
N SER A 49 -3.03 -6.44 -2.49
CA SER A 49 -2.43 -7.50 -1.66
C SER A 49 -1.28 -6.98 -0.78
N ILE A 50 -0.52 -6.00 -1.27
CA ILE A 50 0.54 -5.35 -0.49
C ILE A 50 -0.10 -4.55 0.65
N TRP A 51 -1.12 -3.73 0.41
CA TRP A 51 -1.81 -3.01 1.48
C TRP A 51 -2.48 -3.93 2.51
N GLU A 52 -3.10 -5.03 2.09
CA GLU A 52 -3.63 -6.08 2.98
C GLU A 52 -2.55 -6.79 3.80
N THR A 53 -1.32 -6.82 3.27
CA THR A 53 -0.18 -7.33 4.04
C THR A 53 0.29 -6.29 5.04
N LEU A 54 0.43 -5.03 4.64
CA LEU A 54 0.99 -3.96 5.45
C LEU A 54 0.04 -3.46 6.54
N ILE A 55 -1.27 -3.41 6.27
CA ILE A 55 -2.32 -3.06 7.22
C ILE A 55 -2.94 -4.37 7.69
N THR A 56 -2.70 -4.71 8.96
CA THR A 56 -3.07 -6.01 9.53
C THR A 56 -4.49 -6.04 10.07
N GLY A 57 -5.14 -4.89 10.23
CA GLY A 57 -6.48 -4.78 10.79
C GLY A 57 -6.82 -3.36 11.26
N TYR A 58 -7.69 -3.30 12.27
CA TYR A 58 -8.29 -2.09 12.81
C TYR A 58 -8.10 -2.04 14.32
N THR A 59 -8.03 -0.83 14.91
CA THR A 59 -7.95 -0.66 16.37
C THR A 59 -9.26 -0.92 17.09
N VAL A 60 -10.40 -0.80 16.38
CA VAL A 60 -11.72 -1.15 16.91
C VAL A 60 -11.95 -2.65 16.80
N ASP A 61 -12.03 -3.32 17.94
CA ASP A 61 -12.36 -4.73 18.04
C ASP A 61 -13.66 -5.07 17.29
N ASP A 62 -13.70 -6.25 16.65
CA ASP A 62 -14.84 -6.76 15.87
C ASP A 62 -15.22 -5.97 14.59
N TYR A 63 -14.53 -4.88 14.23
CA TYR A 63 -14.76 -4.20 12.95
C TYR A 63 -14.08 -4.95 11.80
N SER A 64 -14.84 -5.46 10.82
CA SER A 64 -14.30 -6.30 9.74
C SER A 64 -14.90 -6.00 8.36
N THR A 65 -15.36 -4.77 8.14
CA THR A 65 -16.00 -4.39 6.87
C THR A 65 -14.94 -4.19 5.80
N PRO A 66 -14.98 -4.91 4.66
CA PRO A 66 -14.02 -4.72 3.59
C PRO A 66 -14.09 -3.33 2.96
N LEU A 67 -12.96 -2.85 2.47
CA LEU A 67 -12.86 -1.67 1.61
C LEU A 67 -13.12 -2.07 0.16
N THR A 68 -14.18 -1.55 -0.46
CA THR A 68 -14.40 -1.72 -1.90
C THR A 68 -13.77 -0.57 -2.69
N VAL A 69 -12.88 -0.86 -3.65
CA VAL A 69 -12.25 0.16 -4.49
C VAL A 69 -12.65 -0.06 -5.95
N SER A 70 -13.37 0.91 -6.50
CA SER A 70 -13.66 0.95 -7.94
C SER A 70 -12.47 1.53 -8.69
N MET A 71 -11.74 0.69 -9.42
CA MET A 71 -10.56 1.10 -10.19
C MET A 71 -10.89 1.15 -11.68
N SER A 72 -10.54 2.25 -12.34
CA SER A 72 -10.78 2.44 -13.77
C SER A 72 -9.54 2.92 -14.51
N VAL A 73 -9.37 2.45 -15.75
CA VAL A 73 -8.44 3.05 -16.72
C VAL A 73 -9.30 3.76 -17.77
N THR A 74 -9.14 5.07 -17.91
CA THR A 74 -10.01 5.93 -18.72
C THR A 74 -9.26 7.16 -19.23
N ASP A 75 -9.86 7.94 -20.12
CA ASP A 75 -9.27 9.21 -20.58
C ASP A 75 -9.43 10.27 -19.47
N ILE A 76 -8.34 10.90 -19.01
CA ILE A 76 -8.38 11.97 -18.00
C ILE A 76 -8.05 13.32 -18.67
N ASP A 77 -6.80 13.50 -19.09
CA ASP A 77 -6.31 14.72 -19.75
C ASP A 77 -5.41 14.46 -20.97
N GLY A 78 -5.17 13.20 -21.31
CA GLY A 78 -4.37 12.76 -22.45
C GLY A 78 -2.93 12.48 -22.03
N SER A 79 -1.96 12.60 -22.95
CA SER A 79 -0.57 12.35 -22.59
C SER A 79 0.03 13.47 -21.71
N GLY A 80 0.49 13.08 -20.53
CA GLY A 80 1.15 13.88 -19.52
C GLY A 80 0.18 14.73 -18.70
N GLY A 81 0.55 15.01 -17.45
CA GLY A 81 -0.36 15.67 -16.51
C GLY A 81 -0.76 14.68 -15.43
N THR A 82 -2.04 14.35 -15.37
CA THR A 82 -2.59 13.53 -14.28
C THR A 82 -2.46 12.04 -14.60
N LEU A 83 -1.47 11.36 -14.01
CA LEU A 83 -1.29 9.91 -14.18
C LEU A 83 -2.46 9.11 -13.60
N GLY A 84 -3.01 9.58 -12.49
CA GLY A 84 -4.17 9.02 -11.81
C GLY A 84 -4.65 9.91 -10.68
N TYR A 85 -5.77 9.52 -10.09
CA TYR A 85 -6.27 10.09 -8.85
C TYR A 85 -7.14 9.06 -8.12
N GLY A 86 -7.10 9.10 -6.79
CA GLY A 86 -7.84 8.22 -5.91
C GLY A 86 -8.38 8.93 -4.68
N GLY A 87 -9.45 8.38 -4.10
CA GLY A 87 -9.95 8.88 -2.84
C GLY A 87 -11.17 8.16 -2.30
N PRO A 88 -11.52 8.40 -1.02
CA PRO A 88 -12.68 7.80 -0.39
C PRO A 88 -13.97 8.36 -0.99
N SER A 89 -14.96 7.49 -1.17
CA SER A 89 -16.32 7.85 -1.59
C SER A 89 -17.35 7.62 -0.48
N TYR A 90 -17.07 6.69 0.44
CA TYR A 90 -17.89 6.44 1.61
C TYR A 90 -17.06 5.86 2.76
N GLY A 91 -17.38 6.29 3.98
CA GLY A 91 -16.81 5.74 5.21
C GLY A 91 -17.88 5.52 6.27
N GLN A 92 -17.56 4.66 7.22
CA GLN A 92 -18.42 4.29 8.33
C GLN A 92 -17.69 4.56 9.65
N PHE A 93 -18.41 5.13 10.61
CA PHE A 93 -17.92 5.21 11.98
C PHE A 93 -18.06 3.86 12.68
N ALA A 94 -16.99 3.42 13.32
CA ALA A 94 -16.96 2.33 14.28
C ALA A 94 -16.42 2.90 15.60
N ASP A 95 -17.26 2.94 16.63
CA ASP A 95 -17.02 3.74 17.84
C ASP A 95 -16.65 5.20 17.52
N SER A 96 -15.41 5.61 17.80
CA SER A 96 -14.90 6.95 17.50
C SER A 96 -14.08 7.02 16.20
N GLU A 97 -13.76 5.89 15.58
CA GLU A 97 -12.92 5.81 14.37
C GLU A 97 -13.76 5.88 13.11
N LEU A 98 -13.23 6.51 12.06
CA LEU A 98 -13.83 6.56 10.72
C LEU A 98 -13.02 5.68 9.76
N TYR A 99 -13.62 4.59 9.30
CA TYR A 99 -12.99 3.70 8.32
C TYR A 99 -13.66 3.84 6.95
N VAL A 100 -12.85 3.89 5.90
CA VAL A 100 -13.36 3.92 4.52
C VAL A 100 -13.88 2.54 4.15
N THR A 101 -15.09 2.47 3.61
CA THR A 101 -15.67 1.21 3.10
C THR A 101 -15.85 1.23 1.59
N SER A 102 -15.74 2.40 0.96
CA SER A 102 -15.76 2.52 -0.50
C SER A 102 -14.92 3.68 -0.99
N GLY A 103 -14.21 3.48 -2.10
CA GLY A 103 -13.41 4.50 -2.78
C GLY A 103 -13.33 4.28 -4.28
N LEU A 104 -12.73 5.24 -4.96
CA LEU A 104 -12.49 5.16 -6.40
C LEU A 104 -11.04 5.49 -6.72
N VAL A 105 -10.55 4.91 -7.79
CA VAL A 105 -9.27 5.25 -8.43
C VAL A 105 -9.47 5.30 -9.94
N ALA A 106 -8.94 6.33 -10.59
CA ALA A 106 -8.88 6.43 -12.04
C ALA A 106 -7.44 6.67 -12.49
N PHE A 107 -7.00 5.97 -13.55
CA PHE A 107 -5.71 6.19 -14.22
C PHE A 107 -5.91 6.64 -15.66
N ASP A 108 -5.04 7.54 -16.14
CA ASP A 108 -5.09 8.00 -17.53
C ASP A 108 -4.51 6.92 -18.45
N THR A 109 -5.35 6.43 -19.35
CA THR A 109 -4.97 5.43 -20.36
C THR A 109 -3.81 5.88 -21.24
N ASP A 110 -3.71 7.18 -21.57
CA ASP A 110 -2.67 7.70 -22.47
C ASP A 110 -1.29 7.75 -21.78
N ASP A 111 -1.25 7.72 -20.45
CA ASP A 111 -0.03 7.79 -19.65
C ASP A 111 0.46 6.42 -19.19
N ILE A 112 -0.43 5.56 -18.69
CA ILE A 112 -0.03 4.31 -18.06
C ILE A 112 0.07 3.12 -19.04
N ASP A 113 -0.31 3.29 -20.30
CA ASP A 113 -0.32 2.22 -21.31
C ASP A 113 1.08 1.61 -21.58
N SER A 114 2.14 2.38 -21.33
CA SER A 114 3.53 1.96 -21.55
C SER A 114 4.28 1.56 -20.28
N TYR A 115 3.61 1.61 -19.13
CA TYR A 115 4.26 1.41 -17.82
C TYR A 115 4.60 -0.06 -17.59
N SER A 116 5.70 -0.30 -16.87
CA SER A 116 6.06 -1.64 -16.44
C SER A 116 5.12 -2.13 -15.32
N LEU A 117 5.22 -3.42 -14.98
CA LEU A 117 4.47 -3.97 -13.84
C LEU A 117 4.77 -3.20 -12.54
N THR A 118 6.06 -2.94 -12.25
CA THR A 118 6.46 -2.23 -11.04
C THR A 118 5.95 -0.80 -11.04
N ASP A 119 6.02 -0.08 -12.18
CA ASP A 119 5.46 1.27 -12.29
C ASP A 119 3.95 1.30 -12.02
N LEU A 120 3.20 0.36 -12.60
CA LEU A 120 1.75 0.24 -12.39
C LEU A 120 1.41 -0.12 -10.93
N VAL A 121 2.20 -0.98 -10.29
CA VAL A 121 2.03 -1.31 -8.87
C VAL A 121 2.31 -0.09 -8.01
N THR A 122 3.38 0.67 -8.27
CA THR A 122 3.72 1.88 -7.52
C THR A 122 2.60 2.92 -7.60
N LEU A 123 2.09 3.22 -8.80
CA LEU A 123 0.96 4.15 -8.95
C LEU A 123 -0.30 3.63 -8.24
N ALA A 124 -0.61 2.34 -8.37
CA ALA A 124 -1.77 1.76 -7.70
C ALA A 124 -1.63 1.77 -6.18
N LEU A 125 -0.44 1.54 -5.63
CA LEU A 125 -0.18 1.65 -4.21
C LEU A 125 -0.44 3.06 -3.70
N HIS A 126 0.08 4.07 -4.40
CA HIS A 126 -0.10 5.49 -4.08
C HIS A 126 -1.60 5.85 -4.05
N GLU A 127 -2.34 5.58 -5.12
CA GLU A 127 -3.75 5.98 -5.18
C GLU A 127 -4.63 5.21 -4.18
N VAL A 128 -4.33 3.93 -3.94
CA VAL A 128 -5.05 3.14 -2.93
C VAL A 128 -4.75 3.66 -1.52
N ALA A 129 -3.55 4.17 -1.23
CA ALA A 129 -3.25 4.81 0.05
C ALA A 129 -4.18 6.01 0.33
N HIS A 130 -4.40 6.85 -0.69
CA HIS A 130 -5.36 7.96 -0.61
C HIS A 130 -6.79 7.48 -0.36
N VAL A 131 -7.20 6.38 -1.00
CA VAL A 131 -8.50 5.77 -0.74
C VAL A 131 -8.62 5.29 0.70
N ILE A 132 -7.58 4.69 1.27
CA ILE A 132 -7.59 4.16 2.66
C ILE A 132 -7.70 5.30 3.68
N GLY A 133 -7.09 6.45 3.39
CA GLY A 133 -7.23 7.65 4.20
C GLY A 133 -6.01 8.56 4.24
N PHE A 134 -4.89 8.17 3.63
CA PHE A 134 -3.68 8.98 3.60
C PHE A 134 -3.95 10.31 2.88
N GLY A 135 -3.65 11.44 3.53
CA GLY A 135 -3.90 12.79 2.99
C GLY A 135 -5.38 13.17 2.89
N THR A 136 -6.30 12.20 2.82
CA THR A 136 -7.74 12.45 2.58
C THR A 136 -8.57 12.48 3.87
N LEU A 137 -8.12 11.80 4.94
CA LEU A 137 -8.82 11.73 6.23
C LEU A 137 -8.15 12.48 7.38
N TRP A 138 -6.94 13.02 7.21
CA TRP A 138 -6.18 13.63 8.30
C TRP A 138 -6.94 14.74 9.06
N GLU A 139 -7.78 15.51 8.37
CA GLU A 139 -8.60 16.58 8.96
C GLU A 139 -10.07 16.17 9.23
N TYR A 140 -10.43 14.91 8.94
CA TYR A 140 -11.80 14.43 9.10
C TYR A 140 -12.08 13.92 10.52
N GLY A 141 -13.26 14.28 11.02
CA GLY A 141 -13.80 13.69 12.25
C GLY A 141 -12.86 13.85 13.47
N PRO A 142 -12.38 12.75 14.07
CA PRO A 142 -11.62 12.76 15.33
C PRO A 142 -10.12 13.04 15.18
N TYR A 143 -9.59 13.02 13.95
CA TYR A 143 -8.14 12.84 13.72
C TYR A 143 -7.33 14.11 13.98
N ASP A 144 -7.66 15.23 13.34
CA ASP A 144 -6.97 16.52 13.50
C ASP A 144 -5.44 16.39 13.42
N LEU A 145 -4.96 15.69 12.39
CA LEU A 145 -3.57 15.26 12.24
C LEU A 145 -2.70 16.26 11.48
N THR A 146 -3.21 17.42 11.10
CA THR A 146 -2.45 18.47 10.40
C THR A 146 -2.41 19.75 11.21
N ASP A 147 -1.36 20.55 11.02
CA ASP A 147 -1.26 21.90 11.57
C ASP A 147 -2.08 22.92 10.78
N ALA A 148 -3.23 22.53 10.25
CA ALA A 148 -4.19 23.41 9.60
C ALA A 148 -4.45 24.62 10.50
N SER A 149 -3.76 25.74 10.23
CA SER A 149 -3.63 26.88 11.12
C SER A 149 -4.94 27.70 11.17
N GLY A 150 -5.99 27.07 11.68
CA GLY A 150 -7.36 27.56 11.66
C GLY A 150 -8.08 27.45 10.31
N TYR A 151 -7.47 26.86 9.28
CA TYR A 151 -8.09 26.65 7.96
C TYR A 151 -8.29 25.16 7.70
N ARG A 152 -9.55 24.70 7.75
CA ARG A 152 -9.98 23.32 7.45
C ARG A 152 -9.95 23.04 5.94
N ASP A 153 -8.82 23.35 5.31
CA ASP A 153 -8.56 23.17 3.90
C ASP A 153 -7.18 22.56 3.78
N ALA A 154 -7.15 21.24 3.52
CA ALA A 154 -5.94 20.45 3.34
C ALA A 154 -4.94 21.12 2.39
N ALA A 155 -5.39 21.92 1.41
CA ALA A 155 -4.51 22.65 0.50
C ALA A 155 -3.62 23.73 1.19
N ASN A 156 -3.82 24.02 2.48
CA ASN A 156 -2.99 24.95 3.26
C ASN A 156 -2.35 24.29 4.50
N ALA A 157 -2.52 22.98 4.68
CA ALA A 157 -1.79 22.26 5.71
C ALA A 157 -0.32 22.13 5.29
N THR A 158 0.59 22.54 6.17
CA THR A 158 2.03 22.55 5.90
C THR A 158 2.76 21.47 6.68
N GLU A 159 2.15 20.97 7.75
CA GLU A 159 2.74 19.96 8.61
C GLU A 159 1.73 18.88 9.03
N TYR A 160 2.21 17.64 9.09
CA TYR A 160 1.52 16.50 9.69
C TYR A 160 2.01 16.28 11.13
N THR A 161 1.10 16.04 12.05
CA THR A 161 1.34 16.03 13.51
C THR A 161 0.93 14.72 14.19
N GLY A 162 0.54 13.68 13.44
CA GLY A 162 0.20 12.38 13.98
C GLY A 162 1.37 11.72 14.71
N ALA A 163 1.11 11.27 15.95
CA ALA A 163 2.16 10.90 16.88
C ALA A 163 2.94 9.65 16.47
N ASN A 164 2.27 8.66 15.86
CA ASN A 164 2.93 7.44 15.40
C ASN A 164 3.83 7.73 14.20
N ALA A 165 3.34 8.47 13.19
CA ALA A 165 4.17 8.81 12.03
C ALA A 165 5.35 9.70 12.41
N VAL A 166 5.16 10.70 13.28
CA VAL A 166 6.26 11.58 13.76
C VAL A 166 7.31 10.78 14.52
N ALA A 167 6.92 9.81 15.34
CA ALA A 167 7.86 8.93 16.02
C ALA A 167 8.65 8.07 15.02
N ALA A 168 7.96 7.49 14.03
CA ALA A 168 8.59 6.68 12.99
C ALA A 168 9.54 7.51 12.09
N TYR A 169 9.16 8.75 11.74
CA TYR A 169 10.00 9.65 10.96
C TYR A 169 11.28 10.00 11.71
N ASN A 170 11.16 10.37 12.99
CA ASN A 170 12.33 10.65 13.83
C ASN A 170 13.30 9.47 13.91
N ASP A 171 12.79 8.24 14.06
CA ASP A 171 13.64 7.04 14.13
C ASP A 171 14.27 6.71 12.77
N GLU A 172 13.47 6.70 11.70
CA GLU A 172 13.93 6.38 10.34
C GLU A 172 14.98 7.39 9.84
N MET A 173 14.84 8.67 10.20
CA MET A 173 15.82 9.73 9.89
C MET A 173 16.97 9.80 10.92
N GLY A 174 17.00 8.93 11.94
CA GLY A 174 18.05 8.88 12.95
C GLY A 174 18.14 10.15 13.82
N LEU A 175 17.04 10.88 13.97
CA LEU A 175 16.96 12.11 14.75
C LEU A 175 16.95 11.79 16.24
N THR A 176 17.74 12.55 17.01
CA THR A 176 17.88 12.36 18.46
C THR A 176 18.08 13.68 19.20
N GLY A 177 17.66 13.72 20.46
CA GLY A 177 17.85 14.91 21.32
C GLY A 177 17.23 16.16 20.70
N ASP A 178 18.02 17.21 20.54
CA ASP A 178 17.56 18.52 20.03
C ASP A 178 17.22 18.52 18.52
N SER A 179 17.49 17.42 17.80
CA SER A 179 17.14 17.26 16.38
C SER A 179 15.79 16.60 16.14
N LEU A 180 15.11 16.14 17.19
CA LEU A 180 13.77 15.57 17.07
C LEU A 180 12.78 16.62 16.56
N VAL A 181 11.94 16.22 15.62
CA VAL A 181 10.83 17.02 15.11
C VAL A 181 9.52 16.61 15.78
N THR A 182 8.57 17.54 15.81
CA THR A 182 7.21 17.29 16.34
C THR A 182 6.17 17.16 15.22
N SER A 183 6.60 17.28 13.97
CA SER A 183 5.77 17.25 12.78
C SER A 183 6.60 16.89 11.54
N ILE A 184 5.93 16.47 10.48
CA ILE A 184 6.52 16.10 9.18
C ILE A 184 6.01 17.11 8.15
N ALA A 185 6.89 17.67 7.31
CA ALA A 185 6.51 18.62 6.28
C ALA A 185 5.61 17.98 5.20
N LEU A 186 4.61 18.73 4.77
CA LEU A 186 3.70 18.38 3.69
C LEU A 186 3.98 19.23 2.46
N GLU A 187 3.81 18.66 1.27
CA GLU A 187 4.00 19.36 0.00
C GLU A 187 3.14 20.64 -0.06
N GLU A 188 3.73 21.75 -0.52
CA GLU A 188 3.05 23.06 -0.61
C GLU A 188 2.72 23.46 -2.07
N ALA A 189 3.31 22.78 -3.05
CA ALA A 189 3.16 23.03 -4.47
C ALA A 189 2.14 22.07 -5.14
N GLY A 190 2.05 22.13 -6.47
CA GLY A 190 1.18 21.22 -7.22
C GLY A 190 -0.32 21.56 -7.26
N GLY A 191 -0.79 22.40 -6.35
CA GLY A 191 -2.20 22.78 -6.23
C GLY A 191 -3.00 21.81 -5.37
N SER A 192 -4.33 21.94 -5.34
CA SER A 192 -5.19 21.25 -4.37
C SER A 192 -5.23 19.72 -4.49
N GLY A 193 -4.72 19.15 -5.59
CA GLY A 193 -4.58 17.70 -5.75
C GLY A 193 -3.28 17.15 -5.19
N THR A 194 -2.35 18.02 -4.79
CA THR A 194 -1.02 17.63 -4.30
C THR A 194 -0.73 18.26 -2.94
N ALA A 195 -0.87 19.58 -2.84
CA ALA A 195 -0.54 20.33 -1.63
C ALA A 195 -1.31 19.83 -0.41
N GLY A 196 -0.59 19.62 0.69
CA GLY A 196 -1.10 19.19 2.00
C GLY A 196 -1.69 17.78 2.06
N SER A 197 -1.56 16.99 0.99
CA SER A 197 -1.98 15.58 0.94
C SER A 197 -0.82 14.60 0.71
N HIS A 198 0.40 15.11 0.60
CA HIS A 198 1.62 14.38 0.28
C HIS A 198 2.77 14.83 1.17
N TRP A 199 3.77 13.98 1.32
CA TRP A 199 5.03 14.39 1.93
C TRP A 199 5.77 15.37 1.03
N ASP A 200 6.43 16.36 1.64
CA ASP A 200 7.24 17.32 0.91
C ASP A 200 8.57 16.68 0.46
N GLU A 201 8.81 16.63 -0.86
CA GLU A 201 10.09 16.18 -1.43
C GLU A 201 11.24 17.16 -1.16
N THR A 202 10.90 18.41 -0.88
CA THR A 202 11.77 19.58 -0.95
C THR A 202 12.00 20.32 0.35
N ASP A 203 11.26 20.10 1.45
CA ASP A 203 11.53 20.90 2.66
C ASP A 203 12.85 20.50 3.36
N TYR A 204 13.76 21.46 3.29
CA TYR A 204 15.14 21.47 3.73
C TYR A 204 15.26 21.81 5.23
N GLY A 205 14.52 21.11 6.08
CA GLY A 205 14.60 21.23 7.54
C GLY A 205 15.75 20.44 8.19
N LEU A 206 16.30 19.43 7.49
CA LEU A 206 17.29 18.49 8.05
C LEU A 206 18.51 18.20 7.17
N GLY A 207 18.53 18.68 5.93
CA GLY A 207 19.77 18.80 5.15
C GLY A 207 20.48 17.52 4.70
N THR A 208 19.88 16.33 4.77
CA THR A 208 20.51 15.11 4.21
C THR A 208 19.61 14.08 3.54
N ASP A 209 18.31 14.02 3.79
CA ASP A 209 17.52 12.86 3.39
C ASP A 209 16.46 13.24 2.36
N ASP A 210 16.85 13.05 1.11
CA ASP A 210 16.04 13.16 -0.08
C ASP A 210 15.00 12.02 -0.10
N ILE A 211 13.74 12.34 0.24
CA ILE A 211 12.62 11.40 0.16
C ILE A 211 11.97 11.36 -1.23
N THR A 212 12.61 11.88 -2.29
CA THR A 212 12.08 11.93 -3.68
C THR A 212 11.45 10.62 -4.17
N TYR A 213 11.90 9.47 -3.68
CA TYR A 213 11.37 8.16 -4.08
C TYR A 213 10.42 7.52 -3.07
N GLU A 214 10.01 8.24 -2.02
CA GLU A 214 8.98 7.75 -1.11
C GLU A 214 7.63 7.72 -1.84
N LEU A 215 6.84 6.68 -1.59
CA LEU A 215 5.61 6.38 -2.31
C LEU A 215 4.61 7.55 -2.33
N MET A 216 4.47 8.27 -1.21
CA MET A 216 3.45 9.28 -0.96
C MET A 216 3.97 10.71 -1.12
N THR A 217 5.04 10.91 -1.88
CA THR A 217 5.39 12.24 -2.37
C THR A 217 4.45 12.67 -3.49
N GLY A 218 4.39 13.98 -3.75
CA GLY A 218 3.48 14.51 -4.76
C GLY A 218 3.80 14.08 -6.18
N TRP A 219 5.06 13.76 -6.49
CA TRP A 219 5.53 13.49 -7.85
C TRP A 219 5.96 12.05 -8.06
N TYR A 220 5.50 11.49 -9.19
CA TYR A 220 5.96 10.18 -9.61
C TYR A 220 7.40 10.25 -10.13
N ASN A 221 8.36 9.77 -9.33
CA ASN A 221 9.78 9.78 -9.66
C ASN A 221 10.30 8.45 -10.23
N GLY A 222 9.40 7.52 -10.58
CA GLY A 222 9.72 6.22 -11.15
C GLY A 222 9.86 5.11 -10.10
N ALA A 223 9.61 3.87 -10.51
CA ALA A 223 9.51 2.74 -9.58
C ALA A 223 10.84 2.12 -9.14
N ASP A 224 11.94 2.33 -9.88
CA ASP A 224 13.24 1.65 -9.64
C ASP A 224 13.82 1.88 -8.24
N SER A 225 13.49 3.01 -7.61
CA SER A 225 13.93 3.35 -6.25
C SER A 225 12.76 3.64 -5.31
N ALA A 226 11.52 3.38 -5.78
CA ALA A 226 10.33 3.63 -5.00
C ALA A 226 10.31 2.76 -3.73
N TYR A 227 9.88 3.36 -2.63
CA TYR A 227 9.76 2.68 -1.35
C TYR A 227 8.59 3.24 -0.53
N ILE A 228 8.09 2.45 0.41
CA ILE A 228 7.15 2.91 1.44
C ILE A 228 7.95 3.16 2.71
N SER A 229 7.92 4.38 3.24
CA SER A 229 8.60 4.71 4.49
C SER A 229 7.89 4.13 5.71
N ALA A 230 8.62 4.02 6.83
CA ALA A 230 8.02 3.62 8.10
C ALA A 230 7.00 4.65 8.58
N PHE A 231 7.23 5.95 8.32
CA PHE A 231 6.29 7.00 8.70
C PHE A 231 5.03 7.04 7.83
N THR A 232 5.09 6.68 6.54
CA THR A 232 3.90 6.44 5.72
C THR A 232 3.04 5.35 6.32
N LEU A 233 3.65 4.21 6.68
CA LEU A 233 2.90 3.10 7.28
C LEU A 233 2.30 3.48 8.64
N ALA A 234 3.09 4.11 9.51
CA ALA A 234 2.65 4.54 10.84
C ALA A 234 1.56 5.64 10.79
N SER A 235 1.45 6.41 9.69
CA SER A 235 0.35 7.38 9.52
C SER A 235 -1.02 6.70 9.45
N PHE A 236 -1.11 5.43 9.04
CA PHE A 236 -2.36 4.67 9.13
C PHE A 236 -2.72 4.29 10.57
N GLU A 237 -1.74 4.15 11.46
CA GLU A 237 -2.02 3.91 12.89
C GLU A 237 -2.63 5.14 13.56
N ASP A 238 -2.21 6.33 13.15
CA ASP A 238 -2.84 7.59 13.55
C ASP A 238 -4.30 7.72 13.05
N LEU A 239 -4.67 6.95 12.02
CA LEU A 239 -6.03 6.83 11.49
C LEU A 239 -6.82 5.65 12.09
N GLY A 240 -6.27 4.96 13.09
CA GLY A 240 -6.96 3.86 13.77
C GLY A 240 -6.84 2.50 13.06
N TYR A 241 -5.88 2.32 12.17
CA TYR A 241 -5.53 0.99 11.64
C TYR A 241 -4.45 0.32 12.51
N THR A 242 -4.33 -1.00 12.41
CA THR A 242 -3.15 -1.72 12.91
C THR A 242 -2.28 -2.10 11.72
N THR A 243 -0.96 -1.97 11.82
CA THR A 243 -0.07 -2.26 10.69
C THR A 243 0.95 -3.34 11.03
N LEU A 244 1.78 -3.73 10.06
CA LEU A 244 2.97 -4.56 10.28
C LEU A 244 4.13 -3.78 10.91
N TRP A 245 3.99 -2.46 11.08
CA TRP A 245 4.93 -1.67 11.85
C TRP A 245 4.99 -2.18 13.29
N SER A 246 6.20 -2.15 13.87
CA SER A 246 6.39 -2.35 15.30
C SER A 246 7.49 -1.45 15.80
N GLU A 247 7.26 -0.84 16.96
CA GLU A 247 8.22 0.03 17.64
C GLU A 247 9.58 -0.68 17.78
N GLY A 248 10.61 -0.16 17.11
CA GLY A 248 11.98 -0.72 17.10
C GLY A 248 12.38 -1.49 15.84
N SER A 249 11.49 -1.64 14.85
CA SER A 249 11.77 -2.28 13.55
C SER A 249 11.42 -1.34 12.40
N TYR A 250 12.19 -0.27 12.26
CA TYR A 250 11.95 0.81 11.31
C TYR A 250 12.81 0.62 10.07
N THR A 251 12.20 0.14 9.00
CA THR A 251 12.88 0.09 7.69
C THR A 251 11.87 0.39 6.60
N ALA A 252 12.15 1.42 5.79
CA ALA A 252 11.59 1.57 4.46
C ALA A 252 11.59 0.24 3.70
N MET A 253 10.50 -0.02 2.97
CA MET A 253 10.32 -1.24 2.18
C MET A 253 10.33 -0.90 0.70
N SER A 254 11.23 -1.51 -0.06
CA SER A 254 11.26 -1.33 -1.52
C SER A 254 10.02 -1.96 -2.16
N ILE A 255 9.48 -1.30 -3.19
CA ILE A 255 8.33 -1.84 -3.94
C ILE A 255 8.66 -3.22 -4.56
N ASP A 256 9.87 -3.45 -5.06
CA ASP A 256 10.27 -4.74 -5.61
C ASP A 256 10.26 -5.86 -4.55
N GLU A 257 10.68 -5.55 -3.32
CA GLU A 257 10.64 -6.50 -2.20
C GLU A 257 9.20 -6.82 -1.79
N LEU A 258 8.32 -5.82 -1.78
CA LEU A 258 6.89 -5.98 -1.49
C LEU A 258 6.19 -6.81 -2.57
N ILE A 259 6.46 -6.55 -3.85
CA ILE A 259 5.96 -7.36 -4.96
C ILE A 259 6.44 -8.80 -4.81
N ALA A 260 7.74 -9.01 -4.56
CA ALA A 260 8.29 -10.35 -4.36
C ALA A 260 7.63 -11.06 -3.17
N MET A 261 7.36 -10.37 -2.07
CA MET A 261 6.71 -10.92 -0.88
C MET A 261 5.31 -11.48 -1.19
N VAL A 262 4.48 -10.73 -1.93
CA VAL A 262 3.09 -11.16 -2.20
C VAL A 262 2.97 -12.13 -3.38
N THR A 263 3.92 -12.09 -4.34
CA THR A 263 3.91 -12.97 -5.51
C THR A 263 4.65 -14.30 -5.29
N ALA A 264 5.57 -14.38 -4.31
CA ALA A 264 6.35 -15.58 -4.02
C ALA A 264 5.56 -16.69 -3.31
N VAL A 265 4.26 -16.53 -3.06
CA VAL A 265 3.40 -17.59 -2.53
C VAL A 265 2.89 -18.47 -3.68
N PRO A 266 3.47 -19.66 -3.94
CA PRO A 266 2.86 -20.59 -4.87
C PRO A 266 1.52 -21.04 -4.31
N LEU A 267 0.44 -20.87 -5.08
CA LEU A 267 -0.86 -21.47 -4.81
C LEU A 267 -0.65 -22.92 -4.37
N PRO A 268 -1.15 -23.35 -3.19
CA PRO A 268 -1.19 -24.76 -2.85
C PRO A 268 -1.95 -25.45 -3.98
N GLY A 269 -1.25 -26.30 -4.73
CA GLY A 269 -1.76 -26.91 -5.95
C GLY A 269 -3.16 -27.46 -5.74
N SER A 270 -4.15 -26.76 -6.27
CA SER A 270 -5.48 -27.33 -6.44
C SER A 270 -5.30 -28.47 -7.43
N LEU A 271 -5.31 -29.68 -6.89
CA LEU A 271 -5.45 -30.92 -7.64
C LEU A 271 -6.57 -30.72 -8.66
N MET A 272 -6.20 -30.48 -9.91
CA MET A 272 -7.12 -30.64 -11.03
C MET A 272 -7.36 -32.14 -11.14
N LEU A 273 -8.33 -32.65 -10.38
CA LEU A 273 -8.87 -33.97 -10.57
C LEU A 273 -9.63 -33.94 -11.90
N ILE A 274 -8.92 -34.16 -13.00
CA ILE A 274 -9.55 -34.35 -14.31
C ILE A 274 -10.33 -35.66 -14.23
N GLY A 275 -11.62 -35.53 -13.91
CA GLY A 275 -12.60 -36.57 -14.09
C GLY A 275 -12.78 -36.83 -15.58
N SER A 276 -12.05 -37.79 -16.12
CA SER A 276 -12.35 -38.41 -17.41
C SER A 276 -12.89 -39.82 -17.17
N GLY A 277 -14.17 -39.88 -16.81
CA GLY A 277 -14.95 -41.10 -16.99
C GLY A 277 -15.37 -41.21 -18.46
N PHE A 278 -14.85 -42.18 -19.20
CA PHE A 278 -15.57 -42.89 -20.28
C PHE A 278 -14.77 -44.12 -20.72
N GLY A 279 -15.45 -45.27 -20.85
CA GLY A 279 -15.07 -46.28 -21.86
C GLY A 279 -14.59 -47.64 -21.38
N LEU A 280 -15.55 -48.50 -21.02
CA LEU A 280 -15.52 -49.96 -21.11
C LEU A 280 -14.72 -50.48 -22.33
N LEU A 281 -13.72 -51.35 -22.12
CA LEU A 281 -13.28 -52.29 -23.15
C LEU A 281 -12.84 -53.62 -22.51
N THR A 282 -13.76 -54.58 -22.50
CA THR A 282 -13.51 -55.99 -22.24
C THR A 282 -12.64 -56.55 -23.37
N LEU A 283 -11.41 -56.96 -23.08
CA LEU A 283 -10.64 -57.79 -24.01
C LEU A 283 -9.88 -58.92 -23.30
N ILE A 284 -10.44 -60.09 -23.52
CA ILE A 284 -9.94 -61.45 -23.34
C ILE A 284 -8.43 -61.55 -23.59
N ARG A 285 -7.67 -62.13 -22.64
CA ARG A 285 -6.43 -62.83 -22.96
C ARG A 285 -6.41 -64.23 -22.37
N LYS A 286 -6.39 -65.20 -23.29
CA LYS A 286 -6.34 -66.64 -23.08
C LYS A 286 -4.88 -67.11 -23.01
N GLY A 287 -4.59 -67.95 -22.01
CA GLY A 287 -3.54 -68.98 -22.03
C GLY A 287 -2.35 -68.72 -21.11
N ARG A 288 -1.69 -69.73 -20.53
CA ARG A 288 -1.90 -71.18 -20.39
C ARG A 288 -0.71 -71.70 -19.55
N ARG A 289 -0.93 -72.69 -18.68
CA ARG A 289 0.05 -73.63 -18.04
C ARG A 289 0.93 -73.00 -16.92
N ALA A 290 1.23 -73.67 -15.82
CA ALA A 290 1.14 -75.10 -15.46
C ALA A 290 0.40 -75.29 -14.13
#